data_AF-A0A9W9EDP3-F1
#
_entry.id   AF-A0A9W9EDP3-F1
#
_cell.length_a   1.000
_cell.length_b   1.000
_cell.length_c   1.000
_cell.angle_alpha   90.00
_cell.angle_beta   90.00
_cell.angle_gamma   90.00
#
_symmetry.space_group_name_H-M   'P 1'
#
loop_
_entity.id
_entity.type
_entity.pdbx_description
1 polymer ?
#
loop_
_entity_poly.entity_id
_entity_poly.type
_entity_poly.pdbx_seq_one_letter_code
_entity_poly.pdbx_strand_id
1 'polypeptide(L)'
;MRDSGVSVSAENVIVIVAIQHHIKFFHLTITDTFHHRFKTLSPRDETADLGSFLPVESTEWLDGATMDGRQSIAHHVMALVRWAKKIAMKKSDDKVGNQDEMTETSL
;
A
#
# COMPACT_ATOMS: atom_id res chain seq x y z
N MET A 1 2.95 10.04 -29.06
CA MET A 1 3.10 10.48 -27.66
C MET A 1 3.90 9.42 -26.94
N ARG A 2 4.95 9.79 -26.21
CA ARG A 2 5.83 8.84 -25.53
C ARG A 2 5.08 8.30 -24.31
N ASP A 3 4.76 7.02 -24.29
CA ASP A 3 4.50 6.29 -23.05
C ASP A 3 5.79 6.36 -22.22
N SER A 4 5.87 7.33 -21.31
CA SER A 4 6.83 7.27 -20.22
C SER A 4 6.51 5.99 -19.45
N GLY A 5 7.46 5.05 -19.42
CA GLY A 5 7.35 3.72 -18.78
C GLY A 5 7.24 3.77 -17.25
N VAL A 6 6.39 4.65 -16.74
CA VAL A 6 6.10 4.85 -15.32
C VAL A 6 4.78 4.18 -15.03
N SER A 7 4.85 3.02 -14.38
CA SER A 7 3.68 2.32 -13.83
C SER A 7 3.52 2.66 -12.36
N VAL A 8 2.31 3.01 -11.94
CA VAL A 8 1.94 3.13 -10.51
C VAL A 8 1.31 1.81 -10.08
N SER A 9 1.75 1.27 -8.94
CA SER A 9 1.16 0.06 -8.35
C SER A 9 -0.33 0.29 -8.06
N ALA A 10 -1.17 -0.72 -8.24
CA ALA A 10 -2.57 -0.66 -7.78
C ALA A 10 -2.73 -1.10 -6.31
N GLU A 11 -1.63 -1.49 -5.66
CA GLU A 11 -1.63 -2.04 -4.31
C GLU A 11 -1.11 -1.01 -3.30
N ASN A 12 -1.61 -1.08 -2.06
CA ASN A 12 -1.08 -0.27 -0.96
C ASN A 12 0.41 -0.55 -0.75
N VAL A 13 1.19 0.51 -0.59
CA VAL A 13 2.64 0.41 -0.38
C VAL A 13 2.97 0.80 1.04
N ILE A 14 3.80 -0.01 1.70
CA ILE A 14 4.37 0.31 3.01
C ILE A 14 5.85 0.64 2.80
N VAL A 15 6.28 1.80 3.27
CA VAL A 15 7.69 2.22 3.25
C VAL A 15 8.17 2.37 4.68
N ILE A 16 9.31 1.75 4.98
CA ILE A 16 10.00 1.89 6.26
C ILE A 16 11.30 2.63 5.99
N VAL A 17 11.42 3.84 6.54
CA VAL A 17 12.64 4.64 6.44
C VAL A 17 13.40 4.51 7.74
N ALA A 18 14.68 4.14 7.65
CA ALA A 18 15.59 4.06 8.78
C ALA A 18 16.78 4.99 8.55
N ILE A 19 17.03 5.91 9.48
CA ILE A 19 18.16 6.83 9.48
C ILE A 19 18.83 6.72 10.85
N GLN A 20 20.05 6.17 10.89
CA GLN A 20 20.72 5.80 12.13
C GLN A 20 19.82 4.91 13.00
N HIS A 21 19.43 5.36 14.19
CA HIS A 21 18.51 4.68 15.10
C HIS A 21 17.06 5.19 15.00
N HIS A 22 16.76 6.13 14.11
CA HIS A 22 15.40 6.66 13.91
C HIS A 22 14.67 5.92 12.79
N ILE A 23 13.45 5.49 13.06
CA ILE A 23 12.61 4.74 12.11
C ILE A 23 11.29 5.48 11.91
N LYS A 24 10.81 5.55 10.65
CA LYS A 24 9.49 6.07 10.32
C LYS A 24 8.78 5.14 9.35
N PHE A 25 7.51 4.86 9.62
CA PHE A 25 6.66 4.06 8.77
C PHE A 25 5.74 4.97 7.97
N PHE A 26 5.60 4.68 6.68
CA PHE A 26 4.66 5.33 5.77
C PHE A 26 3.73 4.28 5.18
N HIS A 27 2.44 4.58 5.18
CA HIS A 27 1.40 3.81 4.52
C HIS A 27 0.83 4.65 3.39
N LEU A 28 1.11 4.22 2.17
CA LEU A 28 0.70 4.88 0.94
C LEU A 28 -0.53 4.13 0.42
N THR A 29 -1.68 4.80 0.42
CA THR A 29 -2.93 4.24 -0.07
C THR A 29 -3.12 4.68 -1.52
N ILE A 30 -2.88 3.77 -2.46
CA ILE A 30 -3.06 4.08 -3.88
C ILE A 30 -4.54 3.91 -4.22
N THR A 31 -5.25 5.03 -4.32
CA THR A 31 -6.68 5.04 -4.65
C THR A 31 -6.88 4.98 -6.16
N ASP A 32 -8.02 4.43 -6.61
CA ASP A 32 -8.39 4.44 -8.02
C ASP A 32 -8.45 5.87 -8.59
N THR A 33 -8.95 6.82 -7.79
CA THR A 33 -8.98 8.25 -8.15
C THR A 33 -7.58 8.80 -8.40
N PHE A 34 -6.64 8.54 -7.48
CA PHE A 34 -5.26 8.98 -7.64
C PHE A 34 -4.62 8.32 -8.87
N HIS A 35 -4.77 7.01 -9.03
CA HIS A 35 -4.19 6.26 -10.14
C HIS A 35 -4.75 6.72 -11.50
N HIS A 36 -6.05 6.97 -11.59
CA HIS A 36 -6.68 7.52 -12.79
C HIS A 36 -6.11 8.90 -13.13
N ARG A 37 -6.05 9.80 -12.14
CA ARG A 37 -5.57 11.17 -12.32
C ARG A 37 -4.09 11.25 -12.64
N PHE A 38 -3.28 10.41 -12.02
CA PHE A 38 -1.86 10.30 -12.34
C PHE A 38 -1.62 10.00 -13.82
N LYS A 39 -2.50 9.23 -14.46
CA LYS A 39 -2.41 8.90 -15.89
C LYS A 39 -2.97 9.98 -16.81
N THR A 40 -3.87 10.83 -16.33
CA THR A 40 -4.62 11.77 -17.18
C THR A 40 -4.18 13.22 -17.01
N LEU A 41 -3.66 13.59 -15.85
CA LEU A 41 -3.20 14.95 -15.57
C LEU A 41 -1.73 15.14 -15.94
N SER A 42 -1.42 16.30 -16.49
CA SER A 42 -0.05 16.79 -16.64
C SER A 42 0.46 17.32 -15.29
N PRO A 43 1.77 17.20 -14.99
CA PRO A 43 2.37 17.83 -13.80
C PRO A 43 2.22 19.35 -13.71
N ARG A 44 1.79 20.01 -14.80
CA ARG A 44 1.54 21.45 -14.88
C ARG A 44 0.07 21.82 -14.64
N ASP A 45 -0.81 20.83 -14.57
CA ASP A 45 -2.22 21.08 -14.35
C ASP A 45 -2.43 21.42 -12.86
N GLU A 46 -2.78 22.67 -12.58
CA GLU A 46 -3.11 23.09 -11.23
C GLU A 46 -4.47 22.51 -10.85
N THR A 47 -4.49 21.55 -9.91
CA THR A 47 -5.72 21.00 -9.35
C THR A 47 -5.72 21.16 -7.84
N ALA A 48 -6.74 21.84 -7.29
CA ALA A 48 -6.95 21.94 -5.84
C ALA A 48 -7.56 20.66 -5.23
N ASP A 49 -7.75 19.61 -6.04
CA ASP A 49 -8.42 18.40 -5.63
C ASP A 49 -7.44 17.44 -4.94
N LEU A 50 -7.71 17.15 -3.67
CA LEU A 50 -6.90 16.27 -2.83
C LEU A 50 -6.78 14.85 -3.40
N GLY A 51 -7.74 14.38 -4.20
CA GLY A 51 -7.68 13.07 -4.86
C GLY A 51 -6.62 12.98 -5.96
N SER A 52 -6.01 14.10 -6.36
CA SER A 52 -4.87 14.14 -7.29
C SER A 52 -3.53 13.88 -6.58
N PHE A 53 -3.53 13.90 -5.25
CA PHE A 53 -2.35 13.63 -4.42
C PHE A 53 -2.42 12.23 -3.83
N LEU A 54 -1.26 11.61 -3.63
CA LEU A 54 -1.18 10.29 -3.02
C LEU A 54 -1.35 10.43 -1.49
N PRO A 55 -2.43 9.91 -0.89
CA PRO A 55 -2.59 9.98 0.55
C PRO A 55 -1.52 9.13 1.25
N VAL A 56 -0.95 9.72 2.28
CA VAL A 56 0.10 9.12 3.11
C VAL A 56 -0.28 9.25 4.57
N GLU A 57 -0.38 8.11 5.25
CA GLU A 57 -0.37 8.05 6.71
C GLU A 57 1.06 7.75 7.16
N SER A 58 1.54 8.42 8.21
CA SER A 58 2.90 8.18 8.70
C SER A 58 2.96 8.21 10.20
N THR A 59 3.88 7.44 10.77
CA THR A 59 4.22 7.55 12.19
C THR A 59 5.04 8.81 12.45
N GLU A 60 5.12 9.23 13.70
CA GLU A 60 6.24 10.06 14.14
C GLU A 60 7.57 9.29 13.96
N TRP A 61 8.69 10.02 14.03
CA TRP A 61 10.01 9.38 14.07
C TRP A 61 10.17 8.61 15.39
N LEU A 62 10.38 7.31 15.29
CA LEU A 62 10.57 6.42 16.42
C LEU A 62 12.06 6.27 16.70
N ASP A 63 12.48 6.54 17.93
CA ASP A 63 13.88 6.44 18.33
C ASP A 63 14.22 5.05 18.91
N GLY A 64 14.86 4.21 18.10
CA GLY A 64 15.34 2.88 18.48
C GLY A 64 16.45 2.85 19.54
N ALA A 65 17.07 3.99 19.86
CA ALA A 65 17.99 4.08 21.01
C ALA A 65 17.23 3.95 22.34
N THR A 66 15.96 4.36 22.37
CA THR A 66 15.11 4.30 23.57
C THR A 66 14.36 2.96 23.68
N MET A 67 14.01 2.56 24.90
CA MET A 67 13.19 1.36 25.13
C MET A 67 11.79 1.52 24.52
N ASP A 68 11.14 2.66 24.76
CA ASP A 68 9.79 2.94 24.27
C ASP A 68 9.75 3.01 22.74
N GLY A 69 10.79 3.57 22.11
CA GLY A 69 10.91 3.58 20.67
C GLY A 69 11.11 2.17 20.10
N ARG A 70 11.94 1.32 20.71
CA ARG A 70 12.06 -0.09 20.31
C ARG A 70 10.74 -0.85 20.44
N GLN A 71 10.01 -0.64 21.53
CA GLN A 71 8.70 -1.26 21.72
C GLN A 71 7.70 -0.77 20.66
N SER A 72 7.68 0.53 20.39
CA SER A 72 6.84 1.12 19.34
C SER A 72 7.17 0.54 17.97
N ILE A 73 8.46 0.44 17.62
CA ILE A 73 8.93 -0.16 16.36
C ILE A 73 8.44 -1.62 16.26
N ALA A 74 8.64 -2.42 17.31
CA ALA A 74 8.22 -3.82 17.33
C ALA A 74 6.70 -3.97 17.14
N HIS A 75 5.89 -3.12 17.78
CA HIS A 75 4.44 -3.12 17.59
C HIS A 75 4.04 -2.82 16.14
N HIS A 76 4.67 -1.84 15.49
CA HIS A 76 4.37 -1.50 14.09
C HIS A 76 4.73 -2.67 13.16
N VAL A 77 5.91 -3.27 13.33
CA VAL A 77 6.32 -4.46 12.53
C VAL A 77 5.32 -5.60 12.72
N MET A 78 4.91 -5.88 13.96
CA MET A 78 3.93 -6.95 14.24
C MET A 78 2.56 -6.65 13.64
N ALA A 79 2.11 -5.40 13.66
CA ALA A 79 0.88 -4.98 13.01
C ALA A 79 0.93 -5.21 11.50
N LEU A 80 2.05 -4.84 10.85
CA LEU A 80 2.27 -5.08 9.42
C LEU A 80 2.27 -6.56 9.06
N VAL A 81 2.92 -7.42 9.84
CA VAL A 81 2.92 -8.87 9.63
C VAL A 81 1.50 -9.44 9.73
N ARG A 82 0.73 -9.02 10.74
CA ARG A 82 -0.68 -9.44 10.90
C ARG A 82 -1.55 -8.99 9.72
N TRP A 83 -1.36 -7.75 9.28
CA TRP A 83 -2.06 -7.20 8.11
C TRP A 83 -1.73 -7.97 6.83
N ALA A 84 -0.45 -8.23 6.57
CA ALA A 84 -0.01 -9.01 5.42
C ALA A 84 -0.58 -10.44 5.43
N LYS A 85 -0.60 -11.09 6.60
CA LYS A 85 -1.23 -12.42 6.77
C LYS A 85 -2.71 -12.39 6.43
N LYS A 86 -3.46 -11.37 6.88
CA LYS A 86 -4.88 -11.21 6.57
C LYS A 86 -5.13 -11.07 5.07
N ILE A 87 -4.29 -10.31 4.36
CA ILE A 87 -4.38 -10.16 2.91
C ILE A 87 -4.08 -11.49 2.20
N ALA A 88 -3.05 -12.20 2.63
CA ALA A 88 -2.68 -13.49 2.04
C ALA A 88 -3.82 -14.53 2.17
N MET A 89 -4.49 -14.57 3.33
CA MET A 89 -5.64 -15.45 3.56
C MET A 89 -6.86 -15.08 2.72
N LYS A 90 -7.16 -13.79 2.56
CA LYS A 90 -8.25 -13.35 1.68
C LYS A 90 -8.02 -13.81 0.23
N LYS A 91 -6.77 -13.74 -0.25
CA LYS A 91 -6.41 -14.15 -1.60
C LYS A 91 -6.48 -15.67 -1.82
N SER A 92 -6.36 -16.49 -0.77
CA SER A 92 -6.58 -17.93 -0.89
C SER A 92 -8.06 -18.29 -0.95
N ASP A 93 -8.91 -17.60 -0.19
CA ASP A 93 -10.35 -17.85 -0.20
C ASP A 93 -11.00 -17.46 -1.55
N ASP A 94 -10.58 -16.33 -2.13
CA ASP A 94 -11.02 -15.89 -3.47
C ASP A 94 -10.61 -16.89 -4.58
N LYS A 95 -9.59 -17.74 -4.36
CA LYS A 95 -9.16 -18.76 -5.32
C LYS A 95 -9.91 -20.09 -5.19
N VAL A 96 -10.41 -20.42 -4.00
CA VAL A 96 -11.16 -21.66 -3.76
C VAL A 96 -12.58 -21.55 -4.35
N GLY A 97 -13.19 -20.36 -4.33
CA GLY A 97 -14.53 -20.14 -4.90
C GLY A 97 -14.65 -20.22 -6.43
N ASN A 98 -13.54 -20.26 -7.17
CA ASN A 98 -13.54 -20.21 -8.64
C ASN A 98 -13.20 -21.56 -9.31
N GLN A 99 -13.08 -22.65 -8.53
CA GLN A 99 -12.82 -24.01 -9.05
C GLN A 99 -14.08 -24.89 -9.13
N ASP A 100 -15.20 -24.50 -8.54
CA ASP A 100 -16.42 -25.33 -8.49
C ASP A 100 -17.41 -25.07 -9.64
N GLU A 101 -17.15 -24.12 -10.54
CA GLU A 101 -18.10 -23.72 -11.61
C GLU A 101 -17.72 -24.21 -13.02
N MET A 102 -16.87 -25.24 -13.15
CA MET A 102 -16.42 -25.76 -14.47
C MET A 102 -16.66 -27.26 -14.72
N THR A 103 -17.48 -27.95 -13.92
CA THR A 103 -17.78 -29.39 -14.14
C THR A 103 -19.26 -29.76 -14.26
N GLU A 104 -20.14 -28.84 -14.67
CA GLU A 104 -21.53 -29.21 -15.01
C GLU A 104 -22.03 -28.43 -16.24
N THR A 105 -21.54 -28.78 -17.43
CA THR A 105 -22.28 -28.62 -18.70
C THR A 105 -21.66 -29.52 -19.76
N SER A 106 -21.85 -30.83 -19.60
CA SER A 106 -21.85 -31.78 -20.71
C SER A 106 -22.52 -33.07 -20.25
N LEU A 107 -23.83 -33.16 -20.52
CA LEU A 107 -24.50 -34.27 -21.22
C LEU A 107 -26.01 -33.99 -21.27
#